data_AF-A0A3B9FZ07-F1
#
_entry.id   AF-A0A3B9FZ07-F1
#
_cell.length_a   1.000
_cell.length_b   1.000
_cell.length_c   1.000
_cell.angle_alpha   90.00
_cell.angle_beta   90.00
_cell.angle_gamma   90.00
#
_symmetry.space_group_name_H-M   'P 1'
#
loop_
_entity.id
_entity.type
_entity.pdbx_description
1 polymer ?
#
loop_
_entity_poly.entity_id
_entity_poly.type
_entity_poly.pdbx_seq_one_letter_code
_entity_poly.pdbx_strand_id
1 'polypeptide(L)'
;VHDICTIDEGQDELSYYLTNLRYHERWKVLTIDDYDTSMQRAPLKGFAPLYENGPETYEAFVPSDAEAMTEFDEHMGVYLDRITELCREKGIRLILIDLPGNQMNDSINNLLTSYASEHGIEYLNYCEENLYRSIGASLPEENVTAHANLPGALKFSDAIGKYLSETAGIQPVHDEQYESCSVYHEHAVRNDLLKKTDDYETYLSLLNDPAYTVFISVSEDAGADQSDRIRQLWSELGLSVSLQGMYETGYTAVISDEGVYEESGSSFLSHTAQFMNRHHTYTIESAGRSVGSWSSVRIDSTEYSQGTPGINIVVFDEMFSKVIDSVTYETYTGTFTRAE
;
A
#
# COMPACT_ATOMS: atom_id res chain seq x y z
N VAL A 1 -7.95 -13.58 26.92
CA VAL A 1 -7.85 -12.21 27.45
C VAL A 1 -7.26 -12.23 28.84
N HIS A 2 -7.90 -12.88 29.82
CA HIS A 2 -7.35 -13.03 31.17
C HIS A 2 -5.89 -13.55 31.20
N ASP A 3 -5.61 -14.63 30.47
CA ASP A 3 -4.24 -15.18 30.35
C ASP A 3 -3.25 -14.15 29.75
N ILE A 4 -3.68 -13.36 28.75
CA ILE A 4 -2.84 -12.33 28.11
C ILE A 4 -2.52 -11.21 29.10
N CYS A 5 -3.53 -10.70 29.83
CA CYS A 5 -3.35 -9.65 30.84
C CYS A 5 -2.58 -10.12 32.08
N THR A 6 -2.51 -11.44 32.31
CA THR A 6 -1.66 -12.01 33.37
C THR A 6 -0.19 -12.04 32.95
N ILE A 7 0.08 -12.12 31.64
CA ILE A 7 1.43 -12.25 31.07
C ILE A 7 2.01 -10.88 30.69
N ASP A 8 1.19 -9.94 30.22
CA ASP A 8 1.60 -8.58 29.85
C ASP A 8 0.91 -7.56 30.78
N GLU A 9 1.66 -7.06 31.77
CA GLU A 9 1.18 -6.03 32.72
C GLU A 9 0.82 -4.70 32.04
N GLY A 10 1.25 -4.48 30.78
CA GLY A 10 0.83 -3.34 29.97
C GLY A 10 -0.59 -3.48 29.40
N GLN A 11 -1.22 -4.65 29.51
CA GLN A 11 -2.54 -4.94 28.99
C GLN A 11 -3.58 -4.94 30.10
N ASP A 12 -4.54 -4.04 30.00
CA ASP A 12 -5.70 -4.00 30.91
C ASP A 12 -6.84 -4.86 30.37
N GLU A 13 -7.40 -5.74 31.20
CA GLU A 13 -8.49 -6.64 30.79
C GLU A 13 -9.73 -5.84 30.36
N LEU A 14 -10.02 -4.73 31.07
CA LEU A 14 -11.14 -3.85 30.73
C LEU A 14 -10.95 -3.22 29.35
N SER A 15 -9.72 -2.98 28.89
CA SER A 15 -9.44 -2.45 27.54
C SER A 15 -9.91 -3.37 26.40
N TYR A 16 -10.03 -4.68 26.63
CA TYR A 16 -10.56 -5.63 25.64
C TYR A 16 -12.09 -5.59 25.54
N TYR A 17 -12.77 -5.20 26.61
CA TYR A 17 -14.24 -5.09 26.64
C TYR A 17 -14.70 -3.66 26.36
N LEU A 18 -13.89 -2.66 26.70
CA LEU A 18 -14.15 -1.23 26.55
C LEU A 18 -13.13 -0.65 25.56
N THR A 19 -13.47 -0.68 24.28
CA THR A 19 -12.59 -0.24 23.19
C THR A 19 -12.14 1.22 23.33
N ASN A 20 -12.92 2.07 24.01
CA ASN A 20 -12.53 3.45 24.30
C ASN A 20 -11.33 3.57 25.26
N LEU A 21 -11.03 2.55 26.07
CA LEU A 21 -9.80 2.50 26.88
C LEU A 21 -8.60 2.07 26.02
N ARG A 22 -8.79 1.06 25.17
CA ARG A 22 -7.74 0.56 24.26
C ARG A 22 -7.33 1.59 23.21
N TYR A 23 -8.30 2.32 22.68
CA TYR A 23 -8.12 3.33 21.64
C TYR A 23 -8.35 4.75 22.18
N HIS A 24 -7.89 5.02 23.41
CA HIS A 24 -8.16 6.27 24.14
C HIS A 24 -7.56 7.54 23.53
N GLU A 25 -6.73 7.42 22.50
CA GLU A 25 -6.18 8.56 21.73
C GLU A 25 -6.93 8.78 20.40
N ARG A 26 -7.72 7.81 19.94
CA ARG A 26 -8.37 7.87 18.62
C ARG A 26 -9.35 9.03 18.49
N TRP A 27 -9.95 9.49 19.59
CA TRP A 27 -10.85 10.65 19.60
C TRP A 27 -10.21 11.95 19.10
N LYS A 28 -8.87 12.06 19.11
CA LYS A 28 -8.14 13.23 18.64
C LYS A 28 -8.01 13.30 17.11
N VAL A 29 -8.25 12.19 16.42
CA VAL A 29 -8.01 12.03 14.98
C VAL A 29 -9.21 11.45 14.25
N LEU A 30 -10.41 11.58 14.83
CA LEU A 30 -11.62 11.08 14.18
C LEU A 30 -11.92 11.90 12.92
N THR A 31 -12.04 11.21 11.79
CA THR A 31 -12.52 11.81 10.54
C THR A 31 -14.00 11.50 10.34
N ILE A 32 -14.61 12.07 9.31
CA ILE A 32 -15.99 11.73 8.93
C ILE A 32 -16.13 10.23 8.57
N ASP A 33 -15.05 9.62 8.08
CA ASP A 33 -15.01 8.20 7.67
C ASP A 33 -15.14 7.26 8.87
N ASP A 34 -14.68 7.65 10.05
CA ASP A 34 -14.88 6.87 11.29
C ASP A 34 -16.36 6.73 11.68
N TYR A 35 -17.22 7.62 11.18
CA TYR A 35 -18.67 7.59 11.38
C TYR A 35 -19.43 7.02 10.20
N ASP A 36 -18.79 6.89 9.03
CA ASP A 36 -19.41 6.30 7.86
C ASP A 36 -19.29 4.77 7.90
N THR A 37 -20.34 4.13 8.42
CA THR A 37 -20.45 2.66 8.40
C THR A 37 -20.53 2.06 6.99
N SER A 38 -20.77 2.88 5.95
CA SER A 38 -20.70 2.44 4.55
C SER A 38 -19.25 2.11 4.12
N MET A 39 -18.27 2.75 4.77
CA MET A 39 -16.83 2.52 4.62
C MET A 39 -16.28 1.40 5.50
N GLN A 40 -17.09 0.79 6.38
CA GLN A 40 -16.72 -0.45 7.11
C GLN A 40 -16.67 -1.69 6.21
N ARG A 41 -16.47 -1.50 4.91
CA ARG A 41 -16.06 -2.58 4.02
C ARG A 41 -14.58 -2.82 4.33
N ALA A 42 -14.21 -4.06 4.59
CA ALA A 42 -12.82 -4.50 4.50
C ALA A 42 -12.63 -5.02 3.06
N PRO A 43 -12.46 -4.15 2.05
CA PRO A 43 -12.44 -4.55 0.65
C PRO A 43 -11.31 -5.53 0.35
N LEU A 44 -10.22 -5.44 1.10
CA LEU A 44 -9.07 -6.34 1.03
C LEU A 44 -9.04 -7.37 2.18
N LYS A 45 -10.17 -7.56 2.90
CA LYS A 45 -10.33 -8.55 3.98
C LYS A 45 -9.23 -8.50 5.06
N GLY A 46 -8.74 -7.29 5.36
CA GLY A 46 -7.68 -7.06 6.35
C GLY A 46 -6.27 -7.02 5.77
N PHE A 47 -6.08 -7.25 4.47
CA PHE A 47 -4.82 -7.01 3.80
C PHE A 47 -4.58 -5.50 3.65
N ALA A 48 -3.43 -5.03 4.14
CA ALA A 48 -2.95 -3.67 3.99
C ALA A 48 -1.70 -3.70 3.08
N PRO A 49 -1.80 -3.29 1.81
CA PRO A 49 -0.70 -3.38 0.88
C PRO A 49 0.44 -2.43 1.28
N LEU A 50 1.65 -2.99 1.32
CA LEU A 50 2.90 -2.22 1.35
C LEU A 50 3.43 -2.10 -0.07
N TYR A 51 4.07 -0.99 -0.39
CA TYR A 51 4.51 -0.66 -1.76
C TYR A 51 6.03 -0.53 -1.85
N GLU A 52 6.68 -0.45 -0.70
CA GLU A 52 8.08 -0.15 -0.51
C GLU A 52 8.92 -1.35 -0.95
N ASN A 53 10.03 -1.06 -1.61
CA ASN A 53 10.98 -2.08 -1.99
C ASN A 53 11.66 -2.69 -0.75
N GLY A 54 12.08 -3.94 -0.88
CA GLY A 54 12.77 -4.70 0.16
C GLY A 54 14.27 -4.43 0.21
N PRO A 55 15.03 -5.27 0.92
CA PRO A 55 16.49 -5.24 0.85
C PRO A 55 16.99 -5.65 -0.54
N GLU A 56 18.16 -5.16 -0.93
CA GLU A 56 18.84 -5.52 -2.20
C GLU A 56 19.11 -7.03 -2.32
N THR A 57 19.40 -7.69 -1.18
CA THR A 57 19.68 -9.11 -1.12
C THR A 57 19.07 -9.73 0.14
N TYR A 58 18.85 -11.04 0.08
CA TYR A 58 18.47 -11.86 1.23
C TYR A 58 19.27 -13.15 1.19
N GLU A 59 19.95 -13.46 2.30
CA GLU A 59 20.63 -14.74 2.49
C GLU A 59 19.64 -15.74 3.10
N ALA A 60 19.24 -16.71 2.29
CA ALA A 60 18.38 -17.79 2.74
C ALA A 60 19.11 -18.67 3.75
N PHE A 61 18.36 -19.24 4.68
CA PHE A 61 18.86 -20.19 5.67
C PHE A 61 19.30 -21.49 4.99
N VAL A 62 20.47 -21.98 5.37
CA VAL A 62 21.02 -23.27 4.94
C VAL A 62 21.35 -24.07 6.20
N PRO A 63 20.64 -25.17 6.48
CA PRO A 63 20.92 -26.01 7.64
C PRO A 63 22.37 -26.49 7.67
N SER A 64 23.02 -26.38 8.83
CA SER A 64 24.45 -26.69 8.99
C SER A 64 24.78 -27.49 10.25
N ASP A 65 23.97 -27.39 11.30
CA ASP A 65 24.14 -28.10 12.57
C ASP A 65 22.85 -28.83 12.95
N ALA A 66 22.83 -30.16 12.81
CA ALA A 66 21.68 -30.98 13.14
C ALA A 66 21.46 -31.19 14.65
N GLU A 67 22.44 -30.84 15.48
CA GLU A 67 22.39 -31.04 16.94
C GLU A 67 22.02 -29.75 17.69
N ALA A 68 22.10 -28.59 17.02
CA ALA A 68 21.64 -27.33 17.58
C ALA A 68 20.14 -27.40 17.86
N MET A 69 19.73 -27.09 19.10
CA MET A 69 18.34 -27.15 19.52
C MET A 69 18.04 -25.99 20.46
N THR A 70 16.89 -25.35 20.27
CA THR A 70 16.33 -24.38 21.22
C THR A 70 15.09 -24.99 21.87
N GLU A 71 14.62 -24.38 22.95
CA GLU A 71 13.33 -24.72 23.55
C GLU A 71 12.29 -23.69 23.13
N PHE A 72 11.02 -24.11 23.10
CA PHE A 72 9.93 -23.16 23.01
C PHE A 72 9.94 -22.23 24.23
N ASP A 73 9.59 -20.97 24.01
CA ASP A 73 9.04 -20.19 25.11
C ASP A 73 7.82 -20.92 25.69
N GLU A 74 7.70 -20.93 27.03
CA GLU A 74 6.70 -21.71 27.76
C GLU A 74 5.29 -21.47 27.21
N HIS A 75 4.93 -20.22 26.94
CA HIS A 75 3.60 -19.87 26.49
C HIS A 75 3.39 -20.17 25.01
N MET A 76 4.41 -19.93 24.17
CA MET A 76 4.32 -20.22 22.73
C MET A 76 4.11 -21.72 22.49
N GLY A 77 4.84 -22.58 23.19
CA GLY A 77 4.68 -24.03 23.11
C GLY A 77 3.28 -24.49 23.53
N VAL A 78 2.77 -23.98 24.67
CA VAL A 78 1.43 -24.31 25.18
C VAL A 78 0.33 -23.95 24.17
N TYR A 79 0.42 -22.80 23.51
CA TYR A 79 -0.60 -22.42 22.52
C TYR A 79 -0.46 -23.19 21.21
N LEU A 80 0.76 -23.51 20.77
CA LEU A 80 0.97 -24.36 19.61
C LEU A 80 0.37 -25.76 19.86
N ASP A 81 0.57 -26.35 21.04
CA ASP A 81 -0.04 -27.62 21.44
C ASP A 81 -1.57 -27.56 21.45
N ARG A 82 -2.15 -26.48 21.98
CA ARG A 82 -3.61 -26.28 21.97
C ARG A 82 -4.16 -26.19 20.56
N ILE A 83 -3.47 -25.51 19.64
CA ILE A 83 -3.85 -25.41 18.23
C ILE A 83 -3.75 -26.80 17.56
N THR A 84 -2.63 -27.50 17.77
CA THR A 84 -2.38 -28.85 17.26
C THR A 84 -3.46 -29.85 17.71
N GLU A 85 -3.77 -29.88 19.02
CA GLU A 85 -4.82 -30.75 19.57
C GLU A 85 -6.18 -30.40 19.00
N LEU A 86 -6.55 -29.11 18.96
CA LEU A 86 -7.83 -28.68 18.41
C LEU A 86 -7.98 -29.07 16.94
N CYS A 87 -6.94 -28.89 16.13
CA CYS A 87 -6.94 -29.34 14.73
C CYS A 87 -7.15 -30.84 14.64
N ARG A 88 -6.47 -31.64 15.46
CA ARG A 88 -6.62 -33.09 15.50
C ARG A 88 -8.04 -33.51 15.90
N GLU A 89 -8.59 -32.94 16.97
CA GLU A 89 -9.95 -33.21 17.45
C GLU A 89 -11.02 -32.87 16.41
N LYS A 90 -10.79 -31.83 15.61
CA LYS A 90 -11.73 -31.37 14.57
C LYS A 90 -11.48 -31.98 13.20
N GLY A 91 -10.45 -32.83 13.05
CA GLY A 91 -10.07 -33.39 11.75
C GLY A 91 -9.58 -32.35 10.75
N ILE A 92 -8.97 -31.27 11.22
CA ILE A 92 -8.38 -30.19 10.42
C ILE A 92 -6.92 -30.56 10.14
N ARG A 93 -6.50 -30.53 8.87
CA ARG A 93 -5.09 -30.66 8.50
C ARG A 93 -4.36 -29.35 8.86
N LEU A 94 -3.43 -29.44 9.81
CA LEU A 94 -2.54 -28.33 10.16
C LEU A 94 -1.27 -28.38 9.30
N ILE A 95 -0.82 -27.21 8.83
CA ILE A 95 0.44 -27.00 8.13
C ILE A 95 1.12 -25.81 8.82
N LEU A 96 2.36 -25.98 9.24
CA LEU A 96 3.20 -24.91 9.80
C LEU A 96 4.03 -24.29 8.70
N ILE A 97 4.16 -22.96 8.70
CA ILE A 97 4.87 -22.23 7.67
C ILE A 97 5.72 -21.16 8.34
N ASP A 98 7.01 -21.13 8.02
CA ASP A 98 7.90 -20.02 8.33
C ASP A 98 8.13 -19.16 7.10
N LEU A 99 8.06 -17.84 7.31
CA LEU A 99 8.15 -16.83 6.25
C LEU A 99 9.57 -16.23 6.19
N PRO A 100 10.10 -15.93 4.98
CA PRO A 100 11.41 -15.30 4.83
C PRO A 100 11.51 -13.97 5.61
N GLY A 101 12.72 -13.66 6.07
CA GLY A 101 13.02 -12.41 6.79
C GLY A 101 12.79 -12.44 8.30
N ASN A 102 12.23 -13.53 8.84
CA ASN A 102 12.31 -13.82 10.28
C ASN A 102 13.71 -14.34 10.66
N GLN A 103 14.04 -14.27 11.95
CA GLN A 103 15.25 -14.91 12.46
C GLN A 103 15.11 -16.44 12.34
N MET A 104 15.86 -17.05 11.41
CA MET A 104 15.94 -18.50 11.23
C MET A 104 17.39 -18.97 11.41
N ASN A 105 17.57 -20.03 12.19
CA ASN A 105 18.86 -20.67 12.43
C ASN A 105 18.64 -22.17 12.68
N ASP A 106 19.74 -22.92 12.81
CA ASP A 106 19.70 -24.36 13.02
C ASP A 106 18.85 -24.77 14.25
N SER A 107 18.98 -24.08 15.38
CA SER A 107 18.26 -24.45 16.61
C SER A 107 16.75 -24.27 16.51
N ILE A 108 16.27 -23.21 15.86
CA ILE A 108 14.85 -22.97 15.59
C ILE A 108 14.32 -23.97 14.56
N ASN A 109 15.04 -24.15 13.45
CA ASN A 109 14.65 -25.09 12.40
C ASN A 109 14.51 -26.52 12.93
N ASN A 110 15.47 -26.97 13.72
CA ASN A 110 15.49 -28.32 14.28
C ASN A 110 14.37 -28.52 15.31
N LEU A 111 14.05 -27.49 16.12
CA LEU A 111 12.92 -27.53 17.05
C LEU A 111 11.60 -27.70 16.29
N LEU A 112 11.33 -26.86 15.30
CA LEU A 112 10.06 -26.87 14.55
C LEU A 112 9.93 -28.12 13.67
N THR A 113 11.02 -28.57 13.07
CA THR A 113 11.06 -29.84 12.32
C THR A 113 10.77 -31.04 13.22
N SER A 114 11.38 -31.08 14.42
CA SER A 114 11.15 -32.15 15.39
C SER A 114 9.71 -32.15 15.91
N TYR A 115 9.19 -30.97 16.28
CA TYR A 115 7.80 -30.79 16.70
C TYR A 115 6.82 -31.26 15.62
N ALA A 116 7.00 -30.79 14.38
CA ALA A 116 6.14 -31.17 13.27
C ALA A 116 6.17 -32.69 13.01
N SER A 117 7.35 -33.31 13.04
CA SER A 117 7.53 -34.76 12.89
C SER A 117 6.83 -35.55 14.01
N GLU A 118 7.00 -35.15 15.27
CA GLU A 118 6.38 -35.81 16.44
C GLU A 118 4.85 -35.80 16.36
N HIS A 119 4.28 -34.69 15.88
CA HIS A 119 2.83 -34.51 15.78
C HIS A 119 2.24 -34.90 14.42
N GLY A 120 3.07 -35.36 13.46
CA GLY A 120 2.63 -35.68 12.11
C GLY A 120 2.08 -34.47 11.34
N ILE A 121 2.61 -33.29 11.61
CA ILE A 121 2.27 -32.01 10.97
C ILE A 121 3.23 -31.75 9.82
N GLU A 122 2.72 -31.17 8.74
CA GLU A 122 3.57 -30.68 7.67
C GLU A 122 4.23 -29.36 8.06
N TYR A 123 5.52 -29.20 7.80
CA TYR A 123 6.26 -27.96 8.05
C TYR A 123 6.95 -27.47 6.77
N LEU A 124 6.66 -26.22 6.39
CA LEU A 124 7.21 -25.53 5.23
C LEU A 124 8.08 -24.37 5.68
N ASN A 125 9.39 -24.53 5.62
CA ASN A 125 10.33 -23.48 5.99
C ASN A 125 10.75 -22.65 4.75
N TYR A 126 10.02 -21.58 4.44
CA TYR A 126 10.40 -20.71 3.32
C TYR A 126 11.61 -19.82 3.60
N CYS A 127 12.17 -19.85 4.82
CA CYS A 127 13.50 -19.29 5.06
C CYS A 127 14.60 -20.17 4.45
N GLU A 128 14.36 -21.48 4.28
CA GLU A 128 15.34 -22.42 3.71
C GLU A 128 15.54 -22.16 2.21
N GLU A 129 16.79 -22.26 1.74
CA GLU A 129 17.19 -21.94 0.37
C GLU A 129 16.29 -22.53 -0.72
N ASN A 130 15.94 -23.81 -0.64
CA ASN A 130 15.16 -24.48 -1.70
C ASN A 130 13.73 -23.91 -1.82
N LEU A 131 13.04 -23.77 -0.68
CA LEU A 131 11.68 -23.23 -0.66
C LEU A 131 11.68 -21.73 -0.93
N TYR A 132 12.64 -20.97 -0.39
CA TYR A 132 12.82 -19.56 -0.69
C TYR A 132 12.95 -19.32 -2.21
N ARG A 133 13.87 -20.05 -2.87
CA ARG A 133 14.08 -19.93 -4.33
C ARG A 133 12.84 -20.33 -5.13
N SER A 134 12.00 -21.22 -4.60
CA SER A 134 10.76 -21.63 -5.27
C SER A 134 9.71 -20.53 -5.37
N ILE A 135 9.80 -19.47 -4.55
CA ILE A 135 8.93 -18.29 -4.62
C ILE A 135 9.16 -17.52 -5.92
N GLY A 136 10.40 -17.50 -6.43
CA GLY A 136 10.74 -16.80 -7.68
C GLY A 136 10.62 -15.27 -7.60
N ALA A 137 10.81 -14.71 -6.41
CA ALA A 137 10.81 -13.27 -6.18
C ALA A 137 12.15 -12.61 -6.57
N SER A 138 12.07 -11.43 -7.18
CA SER A 138 13.19 -10.59 -7.59
C SER A 138 13.30 -9.39 -6.65
N LEU A 139 14.32 -9.38 -5.79
CA LEU A 139 14.60 -8.26 -4.89
C LEU A 139 15.33 -7.13 -5.64
N PRO A 140 15.14 -5.86 -5.21
CA PRO A 140 14.31 -5.44 -4.09
C PRO A 140 12.82 -5.19 -4.43
N GLU A 141 12.42 -5.25 -5.70
CA GLU A 141 11.08 -4.85 -6.17
C GLU A 141 9.96 -5.80 -5.69
N GLU A 142 10.22 -7.10 -5.63
CA GLU A 142 9.26 -8.13 -5.23
C GLU A 142 9.60 -8.63 -3.81
N ASN A 143 9.55 -7.75 -2.81
CA ASN A 143 9.96 -8.08 -1.44
C ASN A 143 9.06 -9.15 -0.81
N VAL A 144 9.65 -10.29 -0.45
CA VAL A 144 9.00 -11.39 0.29
C VAL A 144 9.56 -11.57 1.69
N THR A 145 10.44 -10.66 2.13
CA THR A 145 11.12 -10.74 3.42
C THR A 145 10.45 -9.83 4.45
N ALA A 146 10.34 -10.31 5.69
CA ALA A 146 9.68 -9.64 6.80
C ALA A 146 8.22 -9.31 6.43
N HIS A 147 7.90 -8.04 6.17
CA HIS A 147 6.61 -7.66 5.61
C HIS A 147 6.74 -7.54 4.09
N ALA A 148 6.08 -8.46 3.39
CA ALA A 148 6.08 -8.46 1.94
C ALA A 148 5.39 -7.20 1.37
N ASN A 149 5.95 -6.65 0.30
CA ASN A 149 5.27 -5.63 -0.48
C ASN A 149 4.25 -6.27 -1.43
N LEU A 150 3.42 -5.49 -2.09
CA LEU A 150 2.33 -5.99 -2.93
C LEU A 150 2.81 -7.02 -3.98
N PRO A 151 3.83 -6.75 -4.82
CA PRO A 151 4.30 -7.74 -5.78
C PRO A 151 4.94 -8.97 -5.12
N GLY A 152 5.66 -8.82 -4.02
CA GLY A 152 6.19 -9.98 -3.28
C GLY A 152 5.08 -10.83 -2.63
N ALA A 153 4.05 -10.20 -2.07
CA ALA A 153 2.90 -10.88 -1.51
C ALA A 153 2.14 -11.69 -2.57
N LEU A 154 2.08 -11.19 -3.81
CA LEU A 154 1.56 -11.95 -4.96
C LEU A 154 2.41 -13.19 -5.25
N LYS A 155 3.74 -13.04 -5.38
CA LYS A 155 4.66 -14.17 -5.58
C LYS A 155 4.52 -15.24 -4.50
N PHE A 156 4.47 -14.80 -3.25
CA PHE A 156 4.37 -15.70 -2.12
C PHE A 156 3.00 -16.39 -2.07
N SER A 157 1.91 -15.64 -2.33
CA SER A 157 0.56 -16.20 -2.41
C SER A 157 0.44 -17.24 -3.52
N ASP A 158 1.07 -17.01 -4.68
CA ASP A 158 1.14 -17.98 -5.78
C ASP A 158 1.90 -19.24 -5.37
N ALA A 159 3.03 -19.09 -4.67
CA ALA A 159 3.82 -20.23 -4.18
C ALA A 159 3.03 -21.10 -3.18
N ILE A 160 2.34 -20.46 -2.23
CA ILE A 160 1.46 -21.14 -1.27
C ILE A 160 0.26 -21.76 -1.98
N GLY A 161 -0.40 -21.02 -2.87
CA GLY A 161 -1.55 -21.51 -3.65
C GLY A 161 -1.19 -22.77 -4.45
N LYS A 162 -0.04 -22.76 -5.12
CA LYS A 162 0.49 -23.92 -5.83
C LYS A 162 0.75 -25.10 -4.91
N TYR A 163 1.38 -24.88 -3.75
CA TYR A 163 1.57 -25.93 -2.76
C TYR A 163 0.22 -26.54 -2.32
N LEU A 164 -0.76 -25.69 -1.99
CA LEU A 164 -2.07 -26.14 -1.54
C LEU A 164 -2.80 -26.95 -2.61
N SER A 165 -2.75 -26.52 -3.88
CA SER A 165 -3.42 -27.22 -4.96
C SER A 165 -2.72 -28.50 -5.42
N GLU A 166 -1.41 -28.44 -5.65
CA GLU A 166 -0.65 -29.52 -6.28
C GLU A 166 -0.15 -30.56 -5.25
N THR A 167 0.26 -30.11 -4.06
CA THR A 167 0.84 -30.97 -3.02
C THR A 167 -0.19 -31.34 -1.95
N ALA A 168 -0.94 -30.36 -1.44
CA ALA A 168 -1.94 -30.61 -0.42
C ALA A 168 -3.27 -31.15 -0.99
N GLY A 169 -3.46 -31.09 -2.32
CA GLY A 169 -4.63 -31.62 -3.03
C GLY A 169 -5.91 -30.80 -2.81
N ILE A 170 -5.79 -29.58 -2.31
CA ILE A 170 -6.92 -28.69 -2.04
C ILE A 170 -7.40 -28.11 -3.37
N GLN A 171 -8.64 -28.42 -3.73
CA GLN A 171 -9.22 -27.91 -4.97
C GLN A 171 -9.58 -26.42 -4.80
N PRO A 172 -9.31 -25.58 -5.80
CA PRO A 172 -9.75 -24.19 -5.78
C PRO A 172 -11.28 -24.15 -5.75
N VAL A 173 -11.83 -23.21 -4.96
CA VAL A 173 -13.26 -22.96 -4.85
C VAL A 173 -13.52 -21.51 -5.19
N HIS A 174 -14.50 -21.27 -6.05
CA HIS A 174 -15.00 -19.92 -6.31
C HIS A 174 -15.87 -19.47 -5.13
N ASP A 175 -15.58 -18.30 -4.59
CA ASP A 175 -16.34 -17.70 -3.50
C ASP A 175 -16.54 -16.21 -3.77
N GLU A 176 -17.80 -15.81 -3.95
CA GLU A 176 -18.21 -14.44 -4.28
C GLU A 176 -17.68 -13.40 -3.27
N GLN A 177 -17.46 -13.81 -2.02
CA GLN A 177 -16.88 -12.93 -1.00
C GLN A 177 -15.47 -12.46 -1.38
N TYR A 178 -14.69 -13.28 -2.08
CA TYR A 178 -13.35 -12.95 -2.54
C TYR A 178 -13.35 -12.38 -3.95
N GLU A 179 -14.24 -12.85 -4.83
CA GLU A 179 -14.36 -12.35 -6.21
C GLU A 179 -14.78 -10.88 -6.23
N SER A 180 -15.68 -10.48 -5.34
CA SER A 180 -16.08 -9.07 -5.18
C SER A 180 -14.94 -8.17 -4.68
N CYS A 181 -13.83 -8.73 -4.19
CA CYS A 181 -12.64 -7.99 -3.77
C CYS A 181 -11.61 -7.77 -4.90
N SER A 182 -11.75 -8.47 -6.03
CA SER A 182 -10.80 -8.42 -7.15
C SER A 182 -10.55 -7.01 -7.67
N VAL A 183 -11.61 -6.20 -7.83
CA VAL A 183 -11.51 -4.80 -8.27
C VAL A 183 -10.63 -3.96 -7.34
N TYR A 184 -10.73 -4.17 -6.02
CA TYR A 184 -9.91 -3.46 -5.05
C TYR A 184 -8.45 -3.92 -5.09
N HIS A 185 -8.22 -5.21 -5.35
CA HIS A 185 -6.88 -5.74 -5.55
C HIS A 185 -6.23 -5.16 -6.82
N GLU A 186 -6.97 -5.18 -7.94
CA GLU A 186 -6.53 -4.57 -9.20
C GLU A 186 -6.21 -3.08 -9.03
N HIS A 187 -7.05 -2.36 -8.29
CA HIS A 187 -6.81 -0.96 -7.95
C HIS A 187 -5.54 -0.77 -7.10
N ALA A 188 -5.31 -1.64 -6.10
CA ALA A 188 -4.08 -1.61 -5.32
C ALA A 188 -2.82 -1.85 -6.18
N VAL A 189 -2.91 -2.71 -7.22
CA VAL A 189 -1.83 -2.93 -8.18
C VAL A 189 -1.60 -1.70 -9.06
N ARG A 190 -2.67 -1.02 -9.49
CA ARG A 190 -2.56 0.26 -10.24
C ARG A 190 -1.90 1.35 -9.39
N ASN A 191 -2.26 1.44 -8.11
CA ASN A 191 -1.60 2.35 -7.17
C ASN A 191 -0.10 2.07 -7.04
N ASP A 192 0.32 0.79 -6.96
CA ASP A 192 1.75 0.43 -6.93
C ASP A 192 2.47 0.88 -8.19
N LEU A 193 1.87 0.65 -9.35
CA LEU A 193 2.43 1.05 -10.64
C LEU A 193 2.56 2.58 -10.76
N LEU A 194 1.53 3.33 -10.37
CA LEU A 194 1.55 4.79 -10.38
C LEU A 194 2.69 5.34 -9.52
N LYS A 195 2.82 4.84 -8.28
CA LYS A 195 3.87 5.28 -7.35
C LYS A 195 5.29 5.00 -7.86
N LYS A 196 5.48 3.91 -8.60
CA LYS A 196 6.79 3.49 -9.14
C LYS A 196 7.10 4.03 -10.54
N THR A 197 6.16 4.77 -11.15
CA THR A 197 6.36 5.32 -12.49
C THR A 197 7.03 6.69 -12.41
N ASP A 198 8.23 6.81 -12.98
CA ASP A 198 8.93 8.11 -13.16
C ASP A 198 8.91 8.61 -14.61
N ASP A 199 8.33 7.82 -15.52
CA ASP A 199 8.07 8.25 -16.90
C ASP A 199 6.80 9.09 -16.95
N TYR A 200 6.93 10.38 -17.26
CA TYR A 200 5.83 11.35 -17.19
C TYR A 200 4.65 10.98 -18.11
N GLU A 201 4.91 10.47 -19.32
CA GLU A 201 3.84 10.07 -20.24
C GLU A 201 3.05 8.86 -19.72
N THR A 202 3.75 7.86 -19.19
CA THR A 202 3.14 6.71 -18.53
C THR A 202 2.37 7.14 -17.29
N TYR A 203 2.92 8.04 -16.49
CA TYR A 203 2.28 8.58 -15.30
C TYR A 203 0.95 9.26 -15.64
N LEU A 204 0.95 10.19 -16.59
CA LEU A 204 -0.28 10.85 -17.06
C LEU A 204 -1.32 9.85 -17.59
N SER A 205 -0.89 8.79 -18.27
CA SER A 205 -1.81 7.75 -18.73
C SER A 205 -2.45 6.97 -17.58
N LEU A 206 -1.74 6.79 -16.46
CA LEU A 206 -2.25 6.09 -15.28
C LEU A 206 -3.20 6.96 -14.45
N LEU A 207 -3.08 8.29 -14.53
CA LEU A 207 -4.00 9.22 -13.88
C LEU A 207 -5.44 9.17 -14.44
N ASN A 208 -5.63 8.63 -15.64
CA ASN A 208 -6.95 8.46 -16.25
C ASN A 208 -7.69 7.26 -15.66
N ASP A 209 -8.03 7.37 -14.38
CA ASP A 209 -8.77 6.37 -13.61
C ASP A 209 -9.91 7.07 -12.86
N PRO A 210 -11.17 6.61 -12.99
CA PRO A 210 -12.30 7.23 -12.31
C PRO A 210 -12.24 7.11 -10.79
N ALA A 211 -11.37 6.26 -10.23
CA ALA A 211 -11.15 6.18 -8.80
C ALA A 211 -10.15 7.23 -8.28
N TYR A 212 -9.62 8.10 -9.15
CA TYR A 212 -8.71 9.18 -8.75
C TYR A 212 -9.36 10.55 -8.90
N THR A 213 -9.23 11.36 -7.84
CA THR A 213 -9.27 12.82 -7.97
C THR A 213 -7.83 13.32 -8.11
N VAL A 214 -7.54 14.02 -9.21
CA VAL A 214 -6.21 14.55 -9.53
C VAL A 214 -6.20 16.07 -9.35
N PHE A 215 -5.28 16.57 -8.54
CA PHE A 215 -5.05 17.99 -8.32
C PHE A 215 -3.76 18.41 -9.02
N ILE A 216 -3.82 19.44 -9.85
CA ILE A 216 -2.67 19.97 -10.58
C ILE A 216 -2.49 21.43 -10.23
N SER A 217 -1.29 21.79 -9.78
CA SER A 217 -0.90 23.17 -9.52
C SER A 217 0.47 23.44 -10.14
N VAL A 218 0.58 24.52 -10.91
CA VAL A 218 1.83 24.91 -11.55
C VAL A 218 2.56 25.95 -10.72
N SER A 219 3.83 25.71 -10.43
CA SER A 219 4.75 26.72 -9.91
C SER A 219 5.73 27.11 -11.02
N GLU A 220 5.98 28.41 -11.16
CA GLU A 220 6.93 28.97 -12.12
C GLU A 220 6.52 28.85 -13.61
N ASP A 221 6.57 27.64 -14.20
CA ASP A 221 6.34 27.37 -15.63
C ASP A 221 5.88 25.92 -15.88
N ALA A 222 5.03 25.73 -16.90
CA ALA A 222 4.57 24.40 -17.36
C ALA A 222 4.65 24.23 -18.89
N GLY A 223 5.14 25.23 -19.62
CA GLY A 223 5.03 25.32 -21.06
C GLY A 223 6.23 24.81 -21.86
N ALA A 224 7.32 24.40 -21.20
CA ALA A 224 8.57 24.05 -21.88
C ALA A 224 8.53 22.67 -22.58
N ASP A 225 8.00 21.65 -21.91
CA ASP A 225 7.86 20.29 -22.46
C ASP A 225 6.41 19.97 -22.77
N GLN A 226 6.05 20.10 -24.06
CA GLN A 226 4.70 19.96 -24.58
C GLN A 226 4.74 19.15 -25.89
N SER A 227 5.27 17.93 -25.82
CA SER A 227 5.20 16.96 -26.93
C SER A 227 3.74 16.78 -27.38
N ASP A 228 3.52 16.37 -28.63
CA ASP A 228 2.15 16.10 -29.12
C ASP A 228 1.47 14.99 -28.29
N ARG A 229 2.26 14.06 -27.74
CA ARG A 229 1.79 12.99 -26.86
C ARG A 229 1.37 13.50 -25.48
N ILE A 230 2.17 14.38 -24.86
CA ILE A 230 1.79 15.02 -23.57
C ILE A 230 0.49 15.81 -23.73
N ARG A 231 0.37 16.58 -24.82
CA ARG A 231 -0.87 17.34 -25.10
C ARG A 231 -2.09 16.43 -25.30
N GLN A 232 -1.90 15.29 -25.95
CA GLN A 232 -2.96 14.27 -26.07
C GLN A 232 -3.36 13.72 -24.69
N LEU A 233 -2.38 13.35 -23.85
CA LEU A 233 -2.64 12.80 -22.51
C LEU A 233 -3.37 13.80 -21.60
N TRP A 234 -3.00 15.08 -21.64
CA TRP A 234 -3.72 16.14 -20.92
C TRP A 234 -5.18 16.26 -21.38
N SER A 235 -5.42 16.19 -22.70
CA SER A 235 -6.77 16.19 -23.24
C SER A 235 -7.55 14.93 -22.87
N GLU A 236 -6.91 13.76 -22.77
CA GLU A 236 -7.52 12.51 -22.34
C GLU A 236 -7.93 12.55 -20.85
N LEU A 237 -7.25 13.34 -20.03
CA LEU A 237 -7.65 13.66 -18.65
C LEU A 237 -8.81 14.67 -18.57
N GLY A 238 -9.29 15.19 -19.70
CA GLY A 238 -10.40 16.14 -19.77
C GLY A 238 -10.00 17.61 -19.68
N LEU A 239 -8.69 17.91 -19.67
CA LEU A 239 -8.19 19.27 -19.60
C LEU A 239 -8.30 19.98 -20.96
N SER A 240 -8.78 21.22 -20.93
CA SER A 240 -9.01 22.04 -22.12
C SER A 240 -7.89 23.06 -22.37
N VAL A 241 -7.02 23.26 -21.38
CA VAL A 241 -5.90 24.21 -21.50
C VAL A 241 -4.88 23.75 -22.54
N SER A 242 -4.32 24.72 -23.27
CA SER A 242 -3.06 24.54 -23.97
C SER A 242 -1.95 25.16 -23.15
N LEU A 243 -1.14 24.34 -22.48
CA LEU A 243 0.03 24.80 -21.73
C LEU A 243 1.13 25.38 -22.62
N GLN A 244 1.05 25.17 -23.95
CA GLN A 244 2.02 25.72 -24.89
C GLN A 244 2.09 27.24 -24.78
N GLY A 245 3.27 27.75 -24.40
CA GLY A 245 3.52 29.18 -24.27
C GLY A 245 2.94 29.83 -23.01
N MET A 246 2.44 29.05 -22.05
CA MET A 246 2.05 29.53 -20.71
C MET A 246 3.27 29.79 -19.83
N TYR A 247 4.12 30.72 -20.27
CA TYR A 247 5.27 31.16 -19.50
C TYR A 247 4.82 32.04 -18.33
N GLU A 248 5.39 31.84 -17.15
CA GLU A 248 5.18 32.67 -15.96
C GLU A 248 3.71 32.84 -15.53
N THR A 249 2.84 31.90 -15.93
CA THR A 249 1.39 31.93 -15.72
C THR A 249 1.01 30.86 -14.69
N GLY A 250 0.19 31.22 -13.71
CA GLY A 250 -0.38 30.24 -12.78
C GLY A 250 -1.40 29.36 -13.48
N TYR A 251 -1.47 28.10 -13.07
CA TYR A 251 -2.45 27.14 -13.56
C TYR A 251 -2.85 26.20 -12.44
N THR A 252 -4.16 26.03 -12.25
CA THR A 252 -4.75 25.05 -11.34
C THR A 252 -5.76 24.19 -12.08
N ALA A 253 -5.77 22.89 -11.82
CA ALA A 253 -6.85 22.01 -12.24
C ALA A 253 -7.20 20.98 -11.17
N VAL A 254 -8.46 20.56 -11.18
CA VAL A 254 -8.95 19.42 -10.40
C VAL A 254 -9.77 18.55 -11.32
N ILE A 255 -9.41 17.27 -11.41
CA ILE A 255 -10.04 16.28 -12.29
C ILE A 255 -10.64 15.22 -11.37
N SER A 256 -11.94 14.98 -11.51
CA SER A 256 -12.69 14.03 -10.67
C SER A 256 -13.82 13.41 -11.50
N ASP A 257 -14.50 12.41 -10.95
CA ASP A 257 -15.71 11.84 -11.57
C ASP A 257 -16.86 12.87 -11.69
N GLU A 258 -16.90 13.86 -10.79
CA GLU A 258 -17.86 14.98 -10.77
C GLU A 258 -17.59 16.00 -11.89
N GLY A 259 -16.40 15.98 -12.50
CA GLY A 259 -16.00 16.83 -13.61
C GLY A 259 -14.62 17.46 -13.43
N VAL A 260 -14.35 18.48 -14.26
CA VAL A 260 -13.07 19.17 -14.34
C VAL A 260 -13.23 20.64 -13.94
N TYR A 261 -12.40 21.08 -13.00
CA TYR A 261 -12.12 22.49 -12.71
C TYR A 261 -10.80 22.88 -13.35
N GLU A 262 -10.75 24.01 -14.06
CA GLU A 262 -9.53 24.58 -14.63
C GLU A 262 -9.53 26.10 -14.49
N GLU A 263 -8.39 26.66 -14.08
CA GLU A 263 -8.16 28.11 -14.06
C GLU A 263 -6.71 28.42 -14.42
N SER A 264 -6.51 29.45 -15.24
CA SER A 264 -5.19 30.00 -15.53
C SER A 264 -5.18 31.51 -15.43
N GLY A 265 -4.04 32.09 -15.04
CA GLY A 265 -3.94 33.54 -14.92
C GLY A 265 -2.54 34.04 -14.55
N SER A 266 -2.32 35.32 -14.80
CA SER A 266 -1.09 36.03 -14.44
C SER A 266 -1.09 36.58 -13.01
N SER A 267 -2.12 36.26 -12.22
CA SER A 267 -2.25 36.59 -10.80
C SER A 267 -2.18 35.32 -9.96
N PHE A 268 -2.10 35.49 -8.64
CA PHE A 268 -2.25 34.38 -7.70
C PHE A 268 -3.63 33.73 -7.86
N LEU A 269 -3.67 32.42 -8.05
CA LEU A 269 -4.88 31.61 -8.17
C LEU A 269 -5.13 30.89 -6.85
N SER A 270 -6.39 30.80 -6.44
CA SER A 270 -6.80 30.09 -5.23
C SER A 270 -8.23 29.61 -5.37
N HIS A 271 -8.44 28.31 -5.17
CA HIS A 271 -9.74 27.69 -5.22
C HIS A 271 -9.92 26.73 -4.06
N THR A 272 -11.08 26.79 -3.39
CA THR A 272 -11.45 25.91 -2.29
C THR A 272 -12.82 25.32 -2.59
N ALA A 273 -12.92 23.99 -2.50
CA ALA A 273 -14.18 23.28 -2.65
C ALA A 273 -14.21 22.01 -1.81
N GLN A 274 -15.39 21.40 -1.74
CA GLN A 274 -15.62 20.09 -1.15
C GLN A 274 -15.74 19.06 -2.27
N PHE A 275 -15.29 17.84 -2.02
CA PHE A 275 -15.37 16.72 -2.96
C PHE A 275 -15.76 15.44 -2.21
N MET A 276 -15.98 14.33 -2.92
CA MET A 276 -16.37 13.05 -2.33
C MET A 276 -17.60 13.20 -1.44
N ASN A 277 -18.74 13.65 -1.98
CA ASN A 277 -19.98 13.87 -1.22
C ASN A 277 -19.82 14.75 0.03
N ARG A 278 -18.87 15.69 0.02
CA ARG A 278 -18.53 16.61 1.13
C ARG A 278 -17.84 15.95 2.32
N HIS A 279 -17.24 14.78 2.12
CA HIS A 279 -16.40 14.16 3.13
C HIS A 279 -15.05 14.86 3.29
N HIS A 280 -14.51 15.41 2.19
CA HIS A 280 -13.23 16.09 2.18
C HIS A 280 -13.34 17.52 1.66
N THR A 281 -12.44 18.39 2.12
CA THR A 281 -12.25 19.74 1.58
C THR A 281 -10.86 19.88 1.01
N TYR A 282 -10.73 20.51 -0.15
CA TYR A 282 -9.43 20.84 -0.72
C TYR A 282 -9.27 22.35 -0.91
N THR A 283 -8.02 22.81 -0.92
CA THR A 283 -7.62 24.13 -1.40
C THR A 283 -6.44 23.97 -2.34
N ILE A 284 -6.56 24.50 -3.55
CA ILE A 284 -5.51 24.49 -4.57
C ILE A 284 -5.10 25.92 -4.90
N GLU A 285 -3.80 26.18 -4.92
CA GLU A 285 -3.23 27.51 -5.16
C GLU A 285 -2.05 27.43 -6.12
N SER A 286 -1.97 28.37 -7.04
CA SER A 286 -0.88 28.44 -8.03
C SER A 286 -0.49 29.88 -8.29
N ALA A 287 0.80 30.12 -8.51
CA ALA A 287 1.30 31.38 -9.03
C ALA A 287 2.51 31.15 -9.93
N GLY A 288 2.51 31.78 -11.10
CA GLY A 288 3.66 31.77 -12.00
C GLY A 288 4.82 32.64 -11.50
N ARG A 289 5.95 32.60 -12.22
CA ARG A 289 7.20 33.29 -11.84
C ARG A 289 7.01 34.78 -11.52
N SER A 290 6.19 35.48 -12.30
CA SER A 290 5.98 36.93 -12.19
C SER A 290 5.30 37.38 -10.88
N VAL A 291 4.61 36.45 -10.20
CA VAL A 291 3.85 36.71 -8.96
C VAL A 291 4.60 36.18 -7.73
N GLY A 292 5.51 35.22 -7.91
CA GLY A 292 6.36 34.71 -6.82
C GLY A 292 6.63 33.21 -6.83
N SER A 293 6.15 32.46 -7.84
CA SER A 293 6.27 30.98 -7.92
C SER A 293 5.66 30.27 -6.72
N TRP A 294 4.40 29.86 -6.83
CA TRP A 294 3.68 29.19 -5.76
C TRP A 294 2.97 27.94 -6.28
N SER A 295 3.01 26.88 -5.49
CA SER A 295 2.13 25.71 -5.64
C SER A 295 1.74 25.20 -4.26
N SER A 296 0.46 24.96 -4.06
CA SER A 296 -0.08 24.35 -2.85
C SER A 296 -1.32 23.53 -3.19
N VAL A 297 -1.41 22.34 -2.59
CA VAL A 297 -2.58 21.47 -2.64
C VAL A 297 -2.81 20.97 -1.23
N ARG A 298 -3.80 21.55 -0.55
CA ARG A 298 -4.18 21.16 0.80
C ARG A 298 -5.45 20.33 0.75
N ILE A 299 -5.43 19.13 1.34
CA ILE A 299 -6.62 18.28 1.52
C ILE A 299 -6.81 18.11 3.03
N ASP A 300 -8.00 18.47 3.52
CA ASP A 300 -8.35 18.51 4.95
C ASP A 300 -7.32 19.23 5.83
N SER A 301 -6.81 20.36 5.31
CA SER A 301 -5.77 21.20 5.91
C SER A 301 -4.34 20.63 5.90
N THR A 302 -4.13 19.42 5.39
CA THR A 302 -2.79 18.84 5.20
C THR A 302 -2.25 19.25 3.83
N GLU A 303 -1.03 19.82 3.80
CA GLU A 303 -0.33 20.15 2.55
C GLU A 303 0.27 18.91 1.92
N TYR A 304 0.03 18.72 0.63
CA TYR A 304 0.55 17.61 -0.16
C TYR A 304 1.38 18.05 -1.35
N SER A 305 1.30 19.30 -1.80
CA SER A 305 2.17 19.78 -2.88
C SER A 305 3.60 19.92 -2.38
N GLN A 306 4.57 19.55 -3.22
CA GLN A 306 5.99 19.78 -2.92
C GLN A 306 6.37 21.27 -2.99
N GLY A 307 5.57 22.09 -3.68
CA GLY A 307 5.83 23.53 -3.84
C GLY A 307 7.06 23.83 -4.69
N THR A 308 7.59 22.83 -5.41
CA THR A 308 8.78 22.96 -6.26
C THR A 308 8.41 23.46 -7.67
N PRO A 309 9.33 24.10 -8.40
CA PRO A 309 9.08 24.55 -9.78
C PRO A 309 8.62 23.43 -10.71
N GLY A 310 7.65 23.73 -11.57
CA GLY A 310 7.07 22.79 -12.53
C GLY A 310 5.60 22.47 -12.24
N ILE A 311 5.15 21.35 -12.80
CA ILE A 311 3.78 20.84 -12.68
C ILE A 311 3.72 19.95 -11.44
N ASN A 312 3.11 20.46 -10.37
CA ASN A 312 2.88 19.68 -9.16
C ASN A 312 1.55 18.94 -9.31
N ILE A 313 1.56 17.63 -9.08
CA ILE A 313 0.41 16.74 -9.21
C ILE A 313 0.23 16.00 -7.88
N VAL A 314 -0.95 16.09 -7.29
CA VAL A 314 -1.35 15.31 -6.12
C VAL A 314 -2.52 14.42 -6.52
N VAL A 315 -2.44 13.13 -6.19
CA VAL A 315 -3.45 12.15 -6.59
C VAL A 315 -4.11 11.58 -5.35
N PHE A 316 -5.42 11.78 -5.26
CA PHE A 316 -6.27 11.24 -4.21
C PHE A 316 -7.01 10.01 -4.74
N ASP A 317 -6.84 8.88 -4.06
CA ASP A 317 -7.56 7.65 -4.31
C ASP A 317 -8.88 7.65 -3.55
N GLU A 318 -9.98 7.71 -4.28
CA GLU A 318 -11.34 7.72 -3.74
C GLU A 318 -11.75 6.36 -3.18
N MET A 319 -11.21 5.26 -3.74
CA MET A 319 -11.53 3.90 -3.33
C MET A 319 -10.96 3.55 -1.96
N PHE A 320 -9.76 4.07 -1.65
CA PHE A 320 -9.12 3.92 -0.34
C PHE A 320 -9.11 5.21 0.50
N SER A 321 -9.75 6.26 0.00
CA SER A 321 -9.92 7.58 0.64
C SER A 321 -8.62 8.14 1.22
N LYS A 322 -7.57 8.19 0.39
CA LYS A 322 -6.24 8.68 0.79
C LYS A 322 -5.49 9.28 -0.38
N VAL A 323 -4.58 10.21 -0.09
CA VAL A 323 -3.56 10.63 -1.07
C VAL A 323 -2.61 9.44 -1.30
N ILE A 324 -2.47 9.01 -2.56
CA ILE A 324 -1.62 7.88 -2.93
C ILE A 324 -0.28 8.30 -3.51
N ASP A 325 -0.17 9.53 -4.01
CA ASP A 325 1.04 10.04 -4.63
C ASP A 325 1.06 11.58 -4.71
N SER A 326 2.27 12.15 -4.67
CA SER A 326 2.52 13.58 -4.84
C SER A 326 3.84 13.79 -5.55
N VAL A 327 3.78 14.40 -6.73
CA VAL A 327 4.91 14.53 -7.64
C VAL A 327 5.06 15.94 -8.17
N THR A 328 6.26 16.26 -8.63
CA THR A 328 6.52 17.42 -9.46
C THR A 328 7.22 16.98 -10.73
N TYR A 329 6.67 17.39 -11.87
CA TYR A 329 7.34 17.28 -13.16
C TYR A 329 7.92 18.66 -13.56
N GLU A 330 9.25 18.75 -13.57
CA GLU A 330 9.95 19.96 -13.99
C GLU A 330 10.14 19.92 -15.52
N THR A 331 9.47 20.85 -16.22
CA THR A 331 9.32 20.78 -17.68
C THR A 331 10.56 21.19 -18.48
N TYR A 332 11.55 21.85 -17.89
CA TYR A 332 12.79 22.22 -18.59
C TYR A 332 13.86 21.12 -18.56
N THR A 333 13.89 20.35 -17.47
CA THR A 333 14.87 19.31 -17.18
C THR A 333 14.31 17.92 -17.45
N GLY A 334 12.98 17.76 -17.50
CA GLY A 334 12.31 16.47 -17.55
C GLY A 334 12.44 15.70 -16.24
N THR A 335 12.80 16.37 -15.14
CA THR A 335 12.98 15.75 -13.83
C THR A 335 11.60 15.45 -13.23
N PHE A 336 11.39 14.19 -12.82
CA PHE A 336 10.21 13.76 -12.08
C PHE A 336 10.62 13.50 -10.63
N THR A 337 10.03 14.24 -9.68
CA THR A 337 10.38 14.16 -8.24
C THR A 337 9.15 13.77 -7.44
N ARG A 338 9.28 12.83 -6.50
CA ARG A 338 8.21 12.45 -5.54
C ARG A 338 8.41 13.14 -4.20
N ALA A 339 7.32 13.42 -3.50
CA ALA A 339 7.37 13.71 -2.08
C ALA A 339 7.77 12.43 -1.31
N GLU A 340 8.65 12.57 -0.32
CA GLU A 340 9.04 11.48 0.59
C GLU A 340 7.98 11.18 1.65
#